data_AF-D2HFJ5-F1
#
_entry.id   AF-D2HFJ5-F1
#
_cell.length_a   1.000
_cell.length_b   1.000
_cell.length_c   1.000
_cell.angle_alpha   90.00
_cell.angle_beta   90.00
_cell.angle_gamma   90.00
#
_symmetry.space_group_name_H-M   'P 1'
#
loop_
_entity.id
_entity.type
_entity.pdbx_description
1 polymer ?
#
loop_
_entity_poly.entity_id
_entity_poly.type
_entity_poly.pdbx_seq_one_letter_code
_entity_poly.pdbx_strand_id
1 'polypeptide(L)'
;LFLNHRLSSDETSSQCSNYILQQSHTAGCFLEAKKDEILCFSIGNGTHLLLTKCQWISAYLKPSSPKDLNFQWHREAITVTCSDLPYKRLLYEIQYKSAFDTEWQSKEGETCNITTDGLDAEKCYFFRARVKTMESSYGPDTYPSDWSEVTHQQRGELRGNACHTAAP
;
A
#
# COMPACT_ATOMS: atom_id res chain seq x y z
N LEU A 1 -7.93 7.94 -29.12
CA LEU A 1 -7.62 6.53 -28.77
C LEU A 1 -8.90 5.90 -28.26
N PHE A 2 -9.13 4.62 -28.54
CA PHE A 2 -10.21 3.85 -27.92
C PHE A 2 -9.62 2.70 -27.12
N LEU A 3 -10.31 2.31 -26.04
CA LEU A 3 -9.97 1.16 -25.23
C LEU A 3 -11.17 0.22 -25.16
N ASN A 4 -10.96 -1.03 -25.57
CA ASN A 4 -11.90 -2.11 -25.37
C ASN A 4 -11.37 -3.04 -24.28
N HIS A 5 -12.26 -3.61 -23.50
CA HIS A 5 -11.92 -4.51 -22.41
C HIS A 5 -12.92 -5.66 -22.32
N ARG A 6 -12.51 -6.72 -21.63
CA ARG A 6 -13.33 -7.88 -21.30
C ARG A 6 -12.71 -8.57 -20.09
N LEU A 7 -13.50 -8.81 -19.05
CA LEU A 7 -13.08 -9.69 -17.96
C LEU A 7 -13.22 -11.15 -18.40
N SER A 8 -12.47 -12.07 -17.80
CA SER A 8 -12.59 -13.50 -18.12
C SER A 8 -13.98 -14.09 -17.84
N SER A 9 -14.76 -13.44 -16.99
CA SER A 9 -16.15 -13.79 -16.69
C SER A 9 -17.16 -13.20 -17.69
N ASP A 10 -16.74 -12.27 -18.55
CA ASP A 10 -17.62 -11.61 -19.52
C ASP A 10 -17.63 -12.37 -20.86
N GLU A 11 -18.83 -12.54 -21.41
CA GLU A 11 -19.03 -13.16 -22.73
C GLU A 11 -18.57 -12.24 -23.88
N THR A 12 -18.70 -10.92 -23.70
CA THR A 12 -18.47 -9.94 -24.76
C THR A 12 -17.55 -8.81 -24.33
N SER A 13 -16.81 -8.26 -25.30
CA SER A 13 -15.96 -7.10 -25.04
C SER A 13 -16.78 -5.81 -25.06
N SER A 14 -16.50 -4.93 -24.11
CA SER A 14 -17.10 -3.61 -23.99
C SER A 14 -16.08 -2.51 -24.21
N GLN A 15 -16.51 -1.40 -24.81
CA GLN A 15 -15.70 -0.19 -24.84
C GLN A 15 -15.67 0.46 -23.46
N CYS A 16 -14.54 1.09 -23.11
CA CYS A 16 -14.42 1.85 -21.87
C CYS A 16 -15.50 2.94 -21.80
N SER A 17 -16.22 2.99 -20.67
CA SER A 17 -17.26 3.97 -20.39
C SER A 17 -16.77 5.17 -19.57
N ASN A 18 -15.63 5.05 -18.88
CA ASN A 18 -15.07 6.08 -18.01
C ASN A 18 -13.62 6.37 -18.39
N TYR A 19 -13.43 7.30 -19.34
CA TYR A 19 -12.11 7.70 -19.81
C TYR A 19 -11.45 8.74 -18.91
N ILE A 20 -10.17 8.53 -18.63
CA ILE A 20 -9.29 9.51 -18.01
C ILE A 20 -8.74 10.41 -19.12
N LEU A 21 -8.89 11.73 -18.96
CA LEU A 21 -8.43 12.73 -19.93
C LEU A 21 -7.25 13.53 -19.37
N GLN A 22 -6.23 13.73 -20.20
CA GLN A 22 -5.11 14.63 -19.93
C GLN A 22 -4.99 15.60 -21.10
N GLN A 23 -5.02 16.91 -20.83
CA GLN A 23 -5.00 17.95 -21.87
C GLN A 23 -6.05 17.70 -22.98
N SER A 24 -7.26 17.30 -22.59
CA SER A 24 -8.37 16.94 -23.48
C SER A 24 -8.14 15.72 -24.39
N HIS A 25 -7.08 14.95 -24.16
CA HIS A 25 -6.81 13.70 -24.87
C HIS A 25 -7.02 12.50 -23.96
N THR A 26 -7.48 11.37 -24.53
CA THR A 26 -7.62 10.10 -23.81
C THR A 26 -6.26 9.63 -23.30
N ALA A 27 -6.12 9.53 -21.98
CA ALA A 27 -4.90 9.09 -21.30
C ALA A 27 -5.07 7.73 -20.58
N GLY A 28 -6.30 7.30 -20.31
CA GLY A 28 -6.57 6.03 -19.65
C GLY A 28 -8.04 5.68 -19.55
N CYS A 29 -8.34 4.60 -18.84
CA CYS A 29 -9.68 4.13 -18.54
C CYS A 29 -9.78 3.73 -17.07
N PHE A 30 -10.87 4.07 -16.41
CA PHE A 30 -11.20 3.58 -15.09
C PHE A 30 -12.23 2.45 -15.21
N LEU A 31 -11.90 1.28 -14.66
CA LEU A 31 -12.76 0.10 -14.63
C LEU A 31 -12.98 -0.30 -13.17
N GLU A 32 -14.22 -0.55 -12.80
CA GLU A 32 -14.55 -1.07 -11.47
C GLU A 32 -14.29 -2.57 -11.42
N ALA A 33 -13.33 -3.00 -10.59
CA ALA A 33 -13.03 -4.40 -10.36
C ALA A 33 -13.70 -4.88 -9.06
N LYS A 34 -14.68 -5.80 -9.17
CA LYS A 34 -15.39 -6.36 -8.01
C LYS A 34 -14.63 -7.51 -7.34
N LYS A 35 -13.76 -8.19 -8.10
CA LYS A 35 -12.95 -9.32 -7.67
C LYS A 35 -11.74 -9.44 -8.60
N ASP A 36 -10.77 -10.25 -8.20
CA ASP A 36 -9.60 -10.53 -9.02
C ASP A 36 -9.94 -11.51 -10.15
N GLU A 37 -9.68 -11.11 -11.39
CA GLU A 37 -9.93 -11.88 -12.61
C GLU A 37 -8.91 -11.48 -13.69
N ILE A 38 -8.89 -12.22 -14.80
CA ILE A 38 -8.06 -11.84 -15.95
C ILE A 38 -8.80 -10.74 -16.72
N LEU A 39 -8.17 -9.57 -16.80
CA LEU A 39 -8.59 -8.46 -17.65
C LEU A 39 -7.86 -8.55 -18.98
N CYS A 40 -8.61 -8.80 -20.05
CA CYS A 40 -8.14 -8.61 -21.41
C CYS A 40 -8.55 -7.24 -21.91
N PHE A 41 -7.60 -6.44 -22.40
CA PHE A 41 -7.88 -5.14 -22.97
C PHE A 41 -7.06 -4.88 -24.22
N SER A 42 -7.58 -3.99 -25.06
CA SER A 42 -6.91 -3.53 -26.26
C SER A 42 -7.04 -2.02 -26.42
N ILE A 43 -5.96 -1.39 -26.87
CA ILE A 43 -5.89 0.05 -27.12
C ILE A 43 -5.65 0.24 -28.61
N GLY A 44 -6.44 1.11 -29.25
CA GLY A 44 -6.29 1.40 -30.66
C GLY A 44 -6.47 2.88 -31.03
N ASN A 45 -6.07 3.19 -32.25
CA ASN A 45 -6.28 4.47 -32.90
C ASN A 45 -7.03 4.25 -34.23
N GLY A 46 -8.32 4.62 -34.26
CA GLY A 46 -9.18 4.36 -35.41
C GLY A 46 -9.42 2.87 -35.61
N THR A 47 -8.91 2.29 -36.69
CA THR A 47 -8.95 0.83 -36.95
C THR A 47 -7.64 0.12 -36.56
N HIS A 48 -6.60 0.88 -36.21
CA HIS A 48 -5.28 0.33 -35.93
C HIS A 48 -5.13 -0.02 -34.45
N LEU A 49 -4.82 -1.29 -34.16
CA LEU A 49 -4.59 -1.78 -32.81
C LEU A 49 -3.14 -1.51 -32.39
N LEU A 50 -2.95 -0.85 -31.25
CA LEU A 50 -1.63 -0.46 -30.75
C LEU A 50 -1.12 -1.42 -29.67
N LEU A 51 -2.02 -1.92 -28.83
CA LEU A 51 -1.69 -2.82 -27.73
C LEU A 51 -2.85 -3.78 -27.49
N THR A 52 -2.52 -5.03 -27.20
CA THR A 52 -3.44 -6.02 -26.64
C THR A 52 -2.74 -6.74 -25.51
N LYS A 53 -3.41 -6.88 -24.37
CA LYS A 53 -2.87 -7.57 -23.20
C LYS A 53 -3.97 -8.28 -22.44
N CYS A 54 -3.65 -9.42 -21.85
CA CYS A 54 -4.49 -10.12 -20.89
C CYS A 54 -3.65 -10.37 -19.63
N GLN A 55 -4.13 -9.93 -18.47
CA GLN A 55 -3.40 -10.09 -17.20
C GLN A 55 -4.38 -10.18 -16.04
N TRP A 56 -4.01 -10.92 -14.98
CA TRP A 56 -4.69 -10.80 -13.68
C TRP A 56 -4.69 -9.35 -13.21
N ILE A 57 -5.84 -8.86 -12.75
CA ILE A 57 -5.96 -7.50 -12.20
C ILE A 57 -4.98 -7.33 -11.03
N SER A 58 -4.84 -8.37 -10.20
CA SER A 58 -3.93 -8.38 -9.05
C SER A 58 -2.44 -8.32 -9.40
N ALA A 59 -2.04 -8.53 -10.66
CA ALA A 59 -0.63 -8.39 -11.07
C ALA A 59 -0.11 -6.95 -10.95
N TYR A 60 -1.01 -5.96 -10.89
CA TYR A 60 -0.70 -4.55 -10.68
C TYR A 60 -1.33 -4.02 -9.38
N LEU A 61 -1.58 -4.90 -8.40
CA LEU A 61 -2.21 -4.52 -7.15
C LEU A 61 -1.40 -3.45 -6.41
N LYS A 62 -2.06 -2.37 -6.01
CA LYS A 62 -1.59 -1.40 -5.02
C LYS A 62 -2.52 -1.48 -3.80
N PRO A 63 -2.10 -2.10 -2.68
CA PRO A 63 -2.93 -2.14 -1.47
C PRO A 63 -3.20 -0.73 -0.92
N SER A 64 -4.28 -0.59 -0.14
CA SER A 64 -4.53 0.64 0.60
C SER A 64 -3.54 0.81 1.76
N SER A 65 -3.18 2.05 2.08
CA SER A 65 -2.35 2.36 3.25
C SER A 65 -2.99 1.82 4.53
N PRO A 66 -2.19 1.26 5.47
CA PRO A 66 -2.64 1.02 6.83
C PRO A 66 -3.26 2.27 7.46
N LYS A 67 -4.33 2.07 8.22
CA LYS A 67 -5.01 3.10 8.99
C LYS A 67 -5.06 2.71 10.46
N ASP A 68 -5.25 3.71 11.32
CA ASP A 68 -5.51 3.52 12.75
C ASP A 68 -4.45 2.64 13.44
N LEU A 69 -3.17 3.02 13.27
CA LEU A 69 -2.07 2.34 13.93
C LEU A 69 -2.23 2.44 15.45
N ASN A 70 -2.15 1.29 16.11
CA ASN A 70 -2.19 1.17 17.56
C ASN A 70 -0.82 0.74 18.08
N PHE A 71 -0.45 1.27 19.23
CA PHE A 71 0.88 1.11 19.80
C PHE A 71 0.76 0.59 21.23
N GLN A 72 1.41 -0.53 21.51
CA GLN A 72 1.41 -1.15 22.83
C GLN A 72 2.86 -1.28 23.30
N TRP A 73 3.21 -0.51 24.33
CA TRP A 73 4.53 -0.56 24.93
C TRP A 73 4.60 -1.62 26.02
N HIS A 74 5.69 -2.37 26.01
CA HIS A 74 6.03 -3.32 27.06
C HIS A 74 7.54 -3.31 27.29
N ARG A 75 7.96 -2.62 28.37
CA ARG A 75 9.38 -2.41 28.71
C ARG A 75 10.11 -1.72 27.55
N GLU A 76 11.14 -2.35 27.00
CA GLU A 76 11.96 -1.89 25.87
C GLU A 76 11.43 -2.41 24.52
N ALA A 77 10.15 -2.78 24.44
CA ALA A 77 9.51 -3.27 23.23
C ALA A 77 8.22 -2.51 22.94
N ILE A 78 7.90 -2.38 21.65
CA ILE A 78 6.64 -1.83 21.16
C ILE A 78 6.02 -2.80 20.16
N THR A 79 4.73 -3.08 20.34
CA THR A 79 3.92 -3.81 19.36
C THR A 79 3.05 -2.83 18.61
N VAL A 80 3.17 -2.82 17.28
CA VAL A 80 2.35 -2.02 16.39
C VAL A 80 1.30 -2.91 15.75
N THR A 81 0.03 -2.50 15.87
CA THR A 81 -1.10 -3.21 15.26
C THR A 81 -1.95 -2.31 14.38
N CYS A 82 -2.61 -2.89 13.38
CA CYS A 82 -3.57 -2.19 12.52
C CYS A 82 -4.59 -3.17 11.92
N SER A 83 -5.59 -2.64 11.20
CA SER A 83 -6.58 -3.49 10.54
C SER A 83 -5.97 -4.24 9.36
N ASP A 84 -6.14 -5.56 9.34
CA ASP A 84 -5.75 -6.38 8.21
C ASP A 84 -6.65 -6.08 6.99
N LEU A 85 -6.05 -6.04 5.81
CA LEU A 85 -6.75 -5.93 4.54
C LEU A 85 -7.43 -7.26 4.16
N PRO A 86 -8.52 -7.22 3.36
CA PRO A 86 -9.24 -8.43 2.96
C PRO A 86 -8.45 -9.34 2.01
N TYR A 87 -7.32 -8.87 1.48
CA TYR A 87 -6.44 -9.65 0.60
C TYR A 87 -5.46 -10.50 1.41
N LYS A 88 -5.16 -11.70 0.91
CA LYS A 88 -4.20 -12.62 1.52
C LYS A 88 -2.79 -12.34 0.99
N ARG A 89 -1.78 -13.00 1.57
CA ARG A 89 -0.39 -12.99 1.05
C ARG A 89 0.19 -11.57 0.94
N LEU A 90 -0.05 -10.79 1.98
CA LEU A 90 0.48 -9.44 2.15
C LEU A 90 1.60 -9.45 3.19
N LEU A 91 2.47 -8.45 3.13
CA LEU A 91 3.48 -8.17 4.12
C LEU A 91 3.25 -6.75 4.66
N TYR A 92 3.04 -6.65 5.96
CA TYR A 92 2.98 -5.37 6.65
C TYR A 92 4.40 -4.98 7.02
N GLU A 93 4.80 -3.78 6.63
CA GLU A 93 6.10 -3.21 6.94
C GLU A 93 5.91 -2.07 7.92
N ILE A 94 6.55 -2.16 9.09
CA ILE A 94 6.66 -1.07 10.05
C ILE A 94 8.05 -0.50 9.93
N GLN A 95 8.12 0.79 9.60
CA GLN A 95 9.35 1.55 9.71
C GLN A 95 9.34 2.42 10.95
N TYR A 96 10.48 2.46 11.63
CA TYR A 96 10.69 3.29 12.80
C TYR A 96 12.07 3.90 12.82
N LYS A 97 12.18 5.05 13.47
CA LYS A 97 13.46 5.70 13.77
C LYS A 97 13.32 6.61 14.98
N SER A 98 14.39 6.83 15.71
CA SER A 98 14.41 7.84 16.78
C SER A 98 14.68 9.24 16.22
N ALA A 99 14.51 10.27 17.05
CA ALA A 99 14.89 11.64 16.71
C ALA A 99 16.39 11.82 16.40
N PHE A 100 17.22 10.86 16.81
CA PHE A 100 18.67 10.89 16.59
C PHE A 100 19.10 10.05 15.38
N ASP A 101 18.19 9.24 14.83
CA ASP A 101 18.48 8.38 13.68
C ASP A 101 18.25 9.13 12.37
N THR A 102 19.22 9.01 11.45
CA THR A 102 19.10 9.54 10.09
C THR A 102 18.21 8.66 9.24
N GLU A 103 18.42 7.34 9.32
CA GLU A 103 17.75 6.33 8.50
C GLU A 103 16.58 5.66 9.23
N TRP A 104 15.63 5.14 8.43
CA TRP A 104 14.55 4.32 8.93
C TRP A 104 15.01 2.87 9.10
N GLN A 105 14.71 2.27 10.25
CA GLN A 105 14.76 0.84 10.46
C GLN A 105 13.44 0.22 10.03
N SER A 106 13.44 -1.05 9.63
CA SER A 106 12.26 -1.73 9.09
C SER A 106 12.08 -3.12 9.69
N LYS A 107 10.83 -3.49 9.96
CA LYS A 107 10.42 -4.84 10.37
C LYS A 107 9.14 -5.23 9.65
N GLU A 108 9.05 -6.49 9.25
CA GLU A 108 7.95 -7.00 8.45
C GLU A 108 7.27 -8.19 9.11
N GLY A 109 5.98 -8.36 8.81
CA GLY A 109 5.16 -9.48 9.26
C GLY A 109 4.02 -9.76 8.28
N GLU A 110 3.49 -10.99 8.31
CA GLU A 110 2.35 -11.38 7.44
C GLU A 110 1.01 -10.79 7.91
N THR A 111 0.95 -10.34 9.16
CA THR A 111 -0.20 -9.66 9.76
C THR A 111 0.25 -8.32 10.32
N CYS A 112 -0.71 -7.40 10.50
CA CYS A 112 -0.43 -6.13 11.16
C CYS A 112 -0.39 -6.29 12.68
N ASN A 113 0.58 -7.08 13.16
CA ASN A 113 0.91 -7.27 14.56
C ASN A 113 2.42 -7.53 14.68
N ILE A 114 3.19 -6.45 14.74
CA ILE A 114 4.65 -6.50 14.62
C ILE A 114 5.27 -5.88 15.86
N THR A 115 6.04 -6.69 16.60
CA THR A 115 6.78 -6.26 17.79
C THR A 115 8.20 -5.88 17.42
N THR A 116 8.66 -4.73 17.88
CA THR A 116 10.04 -4.25 17.79
C THR A 116 10.61 -4.14 19.20
N ASP A 117 11.75 -4.77 19.44
CA ASP A 117 12.41 -4.85 20.75
C ASP A 117 13.68 -3.96 20.78
N GLY A 118 14.22 -3.70 21.96
CA GLY A 118 15.45 -2.92 22.15
C GLY A 118 15.27 -1.42 21.95
N LEU A 119 14.06 -0.90 22.17
CA LEU A 119 13.75 0.52 22.09
C LEU A 119 13.92 1.18 23.46
N ASP A 120 14.52 2.36 23.47
CA ASP A 120 14.68 3.19 24.66
C ASP A 120 13.41 4.03 24.87
N ALA A 121 12.63 3.71 25.90
CA ALA A 121 11.36 4.38 26.18
C ALA A 121 11.48 5.90 26.37
N GLU A 122 12.66 6.41 26.70
CA GLU A 122 12.93 7.84 26.88
C GLU A 122 13.09 8.59 25.56
N LYS A 123 13.51 7.88 24.50
CA LYS A 123 13.65 8.46 23.17
C LYS A 123 12.30 8.67 22.52
N CYS A 124 12.23 9.72 21.71
CA CYS A 124 11.11 9.89 20.81
C CYS A 124 11.34 9.10 19.53
N TYR A 125 10.36 8.30 19.16
CA TYR A 125 10.35 7.49 17.95
C TYR A 125 9.24 7.94 17.00
N PHE A 126 9.56 7.88 15.71
CA PHE A 126 8.67 8.10 14.59
C PHE A 126 8.33 6.74 14.03
N PHE A 127 7.06 6.45 13.81
CA PHE A 127 6.58 5.20 13.23
C PHE A 127 5.75 5.48 11.99
N ARG A 128 5.89 4.64 10.96
CA ARG A 128 5.00 4.59 9.80
C ARG A 128 4.85 3.15 9.33
N ALA A 129 3.72 2.85 8.72
CA ALA A 129 3.42 1.52 8.21
C ALA A 129 3.05 1.55 6.73
N ARG A 130 3.30 0.45 6.01
CA ARG A 130 2.73 0.22 4.68
C ARG A 130 2.45 -1.26 4.47
N VAL A 131 1.66 -1.58 3.46
CA VAL A 131 1.39 -2.95 3.04
C VAL A 131 2.06 -3.21 1.70
N LYS A 132 2.69 -4.37 1.58
CA LYS A 132 3.28 -4.91 0.36
C LYS A 132 2.59 -6.22 0.01
N THR A 133 2.62 -6.56 -1.26
CA THR A 133 2.26 -7.88 -1.77
C THR A 133 3.45 -8.82 -1.69
N MET A 134 3.22 -10.10 -1.43
CA MET A 134 4.26 -11.11 -1.56
C MET A 134 4.51 -11.39 -3.05
N GLU A 135 5.75 -11.19 -3.50
CA GLU A 135 6.17 -11.41 -4.90
C GLU A 135 5.83 -12.83 -5.38
N SER A 136 5.98 -13.83 -4.51
CA SER A 136 5.65 -15.24 -4.82
C SER A 136 4.17 -15.49 -5.13
N SER A 137 3.28 -14.56 -4.77
CA SER A 137 1.83 -14.68 -4.98
C SER A 137 1.30 -13.72 -6.03
N TYR A 138 1.85 -12.50 -6.12
CA TYR A 138 1.34 -11.44 -7.00
C TYR A 138 2.29 -11.05 -8.15
N GLY A 139 3.52 -11.53 -8.13
CA GLY A 139 4.56 -11.14 -9.08
C GLY A 139 5.29 -9.84 -8.71
N PRO A 140 6.27 -9.43 -9.51
CA PRO A 140 7.16 -8.31 -9.19
C PRO A 140 6.58 -6.94 -9.56
N ASP A 141 5.53 -6.88 -10.38
CA ASP A 141 5.01 -5.65 -10.98
C ASP A 141 3.96 -4.92 -10.09
N THR A 142 3.74 -5.42 -8.88
CA THR A 142 2.87 -4.79 -7.89
C THR A 142 3.49 -3.56 -7.25
N TYR A 143 2.66 -2.76 -6.60
CA TYR A 143 3.08 -1.54 -5.92
C TYR A 143 2.84 -1.68 -4.41
N PRO A 144 3.79 -1.25 -3.55
CA PRO A 144 3.48 -1.09 -2.14
C PRO A 144 2.39 -0.02 -1.96
N SER A 145 1.64 -0.11 -0.86
CA SER A 145 0.77 0.98 -0.46
C SER A 145 1.57 2.25 -0.22
N ASP A 146 0.86 3.38 -0.21
CA ASP A 146 1.42 4.59 0.39
C ASP A 146 1.73 4.32 1.88
N TRP A 147 2.65 5.10 2.44
CA TRP A 147 2.90 5.06 3.88
C TRP A 147 1.69 5.62 4.63
N SER A 148 1.44 5.08 5.82
CA SER A 148 0.55 5.71 6.79
C SER A 148 1.11 7.06 7.23
N GLU A 149 0.24 7.86 7.85
CA GLU A 149 0.69 9.03 8.61
C GLU A 149 1.76 8.64 9.63
N VAL A 150 2.73 9.53 9.83
CA VAL A 150 3.81 9.33 10.80
C VAL A 150 3.26 9.56 12.21
N THR A 151 3.44 8.58 13.08
CA THR A 151 3.02 8.67 14.48
C THR A 151 4.23 8.81 15.40
N HIS A 152 4.15 9.73 16.37
CA HIS A 152 5.21 9.97 17.35
C HIS A 152 4.90 9.23 18.66
N GLN A 153 5.92 8.56 19.20
CA GLN A 153 5.82 7.77 20.41
C GLN A 153 6.98 8.12 21.36
N GLN A 154 6.67 8.41 22.61
CA GLN A 154 7.67 8.62 23.66
C GLN A 154 7.07 8.21 25.01
N ARG A 155 7.78 7.37 25.77
CA ARG A 155 7.36 6.84 27.08
C ARG A 155 5.98 6.20 27.09
N GLY A 156 5.62 5.43 26.06
CA GLY A 156 4.32 4.78 26.04
C GLY A 156 3.15 5.64 25.56
N GLU A 157 3.38 6.92 25.28
CA GLU A 157 2.32 7.87 24.95
C GLU A 157 2.41 8.32 23.48
N LEU A 158 1.24 8.37 22.84
CA LEU A 158 1.02 9.04 21.56
C LEU A 158 1.33 10.53 21.74
N ARG A 159 2.39 10.98 21.09
CA ARG A 159 2.70 12.41 20.97
C ARG A 159 2.09 12.91 19.67
N GLY A 160 1.46 14.08 19.70
CA GLY A 160 0.90 14.74 18.51
C GLY A 160 2.01 15.11 17.52
N ASN A 161 2.35 16.39 17.39
CA ASN A 161 3.42 16.84 16.48
C ASN A 161 4.75 17.15 17.18
N ALA A 162 4.87 16.93 18.50
CA ALA A 162 6.04 17.35 19.26
C ALA A 162 6.48 16.28 20.26
N CYS A 163 7.73 15.85 20.12
CA CYS A 163 8.49 15.15 21.16
C CYS A 163 8.92 16.16 22.22
N HIS A 164 8.84 15.82 23.50
CA HIS A 164 9.47 16.66 24.53
C HIS A 164 10.97 16.40 24.53
N THR A 165 11.76 17.44 24.31
CA THR A 165 13.17 17.42 24.72
C THR A 165 13.20 17.25 26.22
N ALA A 166 13.90 16.23 26.71
CA ALA A 166 14.19 16.11 28.14
C ALA A 166 14.75 17.47 28.61
N ALA A 167 14.14 18.05 29.64
CA ALA A 167 14.72 19.21 30.30
C ALA A 167 16.11 18.80 30.83
N PRO A 168 17.14 19.67 30.69
CA PRO A 168 18.49 19.39 31.16
C PRO A 168 18.56 19.12 32.67
#